data_AF-A0A2E6LVP1-F1
#
_entry.id   AF-A0A2E6LVP1-F1
#
_cell.length_a   1.000
_cell.length_b   1.000
_cell.length_c   1.000
_cell.angle_alpha   90.00
_cell.angle_beta   90.00
_cell.angle_gamma   90.00
#
_symmetry.space_group_name_H-M   'P 1'
#
loop_
_entity.id
_entity.type
_entity.pdbx_description
1 polymer ?
#
loop_
_entity_poly.entity_id
_entity_poly.type
_entity_poly.pdbx_seq_one_letter_code
_entity_poly.pdbx_strand_id
1 'polypeptide(L)'
;MQFHKGTFLKRYKRFFADVITSDNEPLTIHCPNTGAMTGLLQEGVEALFTLATPQEMKTRKTPGTLEALRVFVEDDQKHYWVGVNTHRANQIAQNWLESEAACREFAITSVRSEVKLQQLYNTLVKKVPELAQGGVLMKTRVDFFVERENQKPLLIEVKSATLYQDKQGFFPDAVSKRATQQLQDMLFMQDLGFDVMILYVSQHQAIEDVKPAEHIDKEYAALVSHAKGKGVIVKTLTFDAGFYGVE
;
A
#
# COMPACT_ATOMS: atom_id res chain seq x y z
N MET A 1 -14.28 -2.87 12.39
CA MET A 1 -14.35 -1.48 11.85
C MET A 1 -15.71 -1.32 11.20
N GLN A 2 -16.41 -0.21 11.40
CA GLN A 2 -17.72 0.02 10.80
C GLN A 2 -17.59 1.01 9.65
N PHE A 3 -18.02 0.60 8.46
CA PHE A 3 -18.11 1.48 7.30
C PHE A 3 -19.49 2.11 7.21
N HIS A 4 -19.51 3.39 6.88
CA HIS A 4 -20.71 4.17 6.59
C HIS A 4 -20.73 4.49 5.10
N LYS A 5 -21.93 4.52 4.53
CA LYS A 5 -22.15 4.86 3.12
C LYS A 5 -22.56 6.33 2.99
N GLY A 6 -22.20 6.92 1.86
CA GLY A 6 -22.60 8.25 1.48
C GLY A 6 -22.32 8.52 0.00
N THR A 7 -22.44 9.79 -0.39
CA THR A 7 -22.15 10.26 -1.74
C THR A 7 -20.93 11.16 -1.70
N PHE A 8 -19.90 10.86 -2.48
CA PHE A 8 -18.73 11.72 -2.61
C PHE A 8 -19.06 12.96 -3.43
N LEU A 9 -18.65 14.13 -2.95
CA LEU A 9 -18.80 15.38 -3.69
C LEU A 9 -17.48 15.80 -4.31
N LYS A 10 -16.47 16.05 -3.48
CA LYS A 10 -15.18 16.56 -3.94
C LYS A 10 -14.07 16.31 -2.94
N ARG A 11 -12.84 16.25 -3.44
CA ARG A 11 -11.61 16.29 -2.66
C ARG A 11 -10.92 17.62 -2.89
N TYR A 12 -10.42 18.24 -1.83
CA TYR A 12 -9.70 19.52 -1.94
C TYR A 12 -8.59 19.62 -0.90
N LYS A 13 -7.61 20.49 -1.20
CA LYS A 13 -6.37 20.63 -0.41
C LYS A 13 -5.68 19.29 -0.12
N ARG A 14 -5.88 18.27 -0.96
CA ARG A 14 -5.39 16.88 -0.85
C ARG A 14 -5.93 16.06 0.34
N PHE A 15 -6.22 16.66 1.49
CA PHE A 15 -6.52 15.92 2.73
C PHE A 15 -7.97 16.03 3.22
N PHE A 16 -8.83 16.76 2.50
CA PHE A 16 -10.26 16.87 2.81
C PHE A 16 -11.10 16.30 1.68
N ALA A 17 -12.16 15.60 2.05
CA ALA A 17 -13.21 15.16 1.16
C ALA A 17 -14.57 15.57 1.74
N ASP A 18 -15.42 16.17 0.92
CA ASP A 18 -16.82 16.40 1.27
C ASP A 18 -17.65 15.21 0.80
N VAL A 19 -18.51 14.72 1.68
CA VAL A 19 -19.48 13.66 1.40
C VAL A 19 -20.87 14.09 1.89
N ILE A 20 -21.91 13.53 1.31
CA ILE A 20 -23.27 13.57 1.85
C ILE A 20 -23.54 12.21 2.49
N THR A 21 -23.94 12.17 3.76
CA THR A 21 -24.28 10.91 4.44
C THR A 21 -25.56 10.28 3.89
N SER A 22 -25.86 9.04 4.27
CA SER A 22 -27.14 8.38 3.94
C SER A 22 -28.37 9.17 4.42
N ASP A 23 -28.20 10.02 5.43
CA ASP A 23 -29.26 10.84 6.02
C ASP A 23 -29.35 12.25 5.40
N ASN A 24 -28.68 12.47 4.25
CA ASN A 24 -28.59 13.74 3.53
C ASN A 24 -27.87 14.89 4.27
N GLU A 25 -27.04 14.57 5.26
CA GLU A 25 -26.22 15.56 5.98
C GLU A 25 -24.86 15.75 5.30
N PRO A 26 -24.40 16.99 5.04
CA PRO A 26 -23.07 17.24 4.52
C PRO A 26 -22.00 17.03 5.60
N LEU A 27 -20.92 16.34 5.24
CA LEU A 27 -19.80 16.01 6.14
C LEU A 27 -18.46 16.20 5.44
N THR A 28 -17.55 16.97 6.04
CA THR A 28 -16.15 17.04 5.61
C THR A 28 -15.32 16.04 6.40
N ILE A 29 -14.74 15.05 5.71
CA ILE A 29 -13.92 13.98 6.29
C ILE A 29 -12.46 14.06 5.81
N HIS A 30 -11.57 13.35 6.50
CA HIS A 30 -10.17 13.27 6.09
C HIS A 30 -10.02 12.37 4.85
N CYS A 31 -9.21 12.79 3.88
CA CYS A 31 -8.73 11.96 2.78
C CYS A 31 -7.28 11.52 3.08
N PRO A 32 -7.04 10.26 3.50
CA PRO A 32 -5.72 9.73 3.85
C PRO A 32 -4.96 9.23 2.61
N ASN A 33 -4.98 10.03 1.55
CA ASN A 33 -4.25 9.79 0.32
C ASN A 33 -3.70 11.11 -0.17
N THR A 34 -2.39 11.23 -0.27
CA THR A 34 -1.71 12.46 -0.73
C THR A 34 -1.38 12.40 -2.22
N GLY A 35 -1.56 11.24 -2.85
CA GLY A 35 -1.33 10.99 -4.27
C GLY A 35 -2.35 11.68 -5.17
N ALA A 36 -2.18 11.46 -6.47
CA ALA A 36 -3.00 12.08 -7.50
C ALA A 36 -4.44 11.58 -7.44
N MET A 37 -4.64 10.29 -7.12
CA MET A 37 -5.96 9.63 -7.18
C MET A 37 -6.54 9.71 -8.59
N THR A 38 -5.69 9.51 -9.59
CA THR A 38 -6.02 9.59 -11.02
C THR A 38 -7.21 8.72 -11.36
N GLY A 39 -8.24 9.31 -11.96
CA GLY A 39 -9.48 8.61 -12.35
C GLY A 39 -10.46 8.32 -11.21
N LEU A 40 -10.12 8.59 -9.94
CA LEU A 40 -10.92 8.15 -8.79
C LEU A 40 -11.88 9.22 -8.24
N LEU A 41 -11.61 10.50 -8.49
CA LEU A 41 -12.32 11.64 -7.86
C LEU A 41 -13.59 12.03 -8.64
N GLN A 42 -14.49 11.07 -8.86
CA GLN A 42 -15.73 11.25 -9.61
C GLN A 42 -16.84 11.80 -8.69
N GLU A 43 -17.37 12.98 -8.96
CA GLU A 43 -18.46 13.56 -8.17
C GLU A 43 -19.75 12.73 -8.28
N GLY A 44 -20.48 12.58 -7.17
CA GLY A 44 -21.75 11.87 -7.10
C GLY A 44 -21.65 10.35 -6.91
N VAL A 45 -20.45 9.78 -6.87
CA VAL A 45 -20.28 8.33 -6.66
C VAL A 45 -20.49 7.92 -5.21
N GLU A 46 -20.83 6.64 -5.00
CA GLU A 46 -20.93 6.06 -3.66
C GLU A 46 -19.57 6.10 -2.96
N ALA A 47 -19.58 6.49 -1.69
CA ALA A 47 -18.41 6.59 -0.83
C ALA A 47 -18.57 5.71 0.40
N LEU A 48 -17.49 5.05 0.80
CA LEU A 48 -17.34 4.47 2.12
C LEU A 48 -16.43 5.34 2.98
N PHE A 49 -16.85 5.56 4.22
CA PHE A 49 -16.06 6.27 5.21
C PHE A 49 -16.21 5.65 6.60
N THR A 50 -15.21 5.86 7.45
CA THR A 50 -15.30 5.57 8.89
C THR A 50 -15.59 6.85 9.66
N LEU A 51 -16.32 6.73 10.76
CA LEU A 51 -16.49 7.81 11.73
C LEU A 51 -15.52 7.64 12.90
N ALA A 52 -14.98 8.75 13.38
CA ALA A 52 -14.14 8.79 14.55
C ALA A 52 -14.96 8.56 15.82
N THR A 53 -14.41 7.78 16.74
CA THR A 53 -14.98 7.61 18.08
C THR A 53 -14.90 8.92 18.89
N PRO A 54 -15.72 9.07 19.95
CA PRO A 54 -15.62 10.24 20.83
C PRO A 54 -14.23 10.47 21.42
N GLN A 55 -13.48 9.39 21.65
CA GLN A 55 -12.11 9.47 22.17
C GLN A 55 -11.13 9.99 21.11
N GLU A 56 -11.23 9.53 19.87
CA GLU A 56 -10.40 10.01 18.76
C GLU A 56 -10.68 11.49 18.44
N MET A 57 -11.93 11.93 18.61
CA MET A 57 -12.33 13.33 18.42
C MET A 57 -11.67 14.31 19.40
N LYS A 58 -11.02 13.84 20.47
CA LYS A 58 -10.22 14.70 21.36
C LYS A 58 -8.95 15.25 20.68
N THR A 59 -8.44 14.56 19.66
CA THR A 59 -7.21 14.96 18.95
C THR A 59 -7.43 15.19 17.46
N ARG A 60 -8.46 14.56 16.88
CA ARG A 60 -8.80 14.71 15.46
C ARG A 60 -9.52 16.03 15.20
N LYS A 61 -9.26 16.57 14.01
CA LYS A 61 -9.97 17.76 13.49
C LYS A 61 -11.17 17.40 12.61
N THR A 62 -11.21 16.18 12.09
CA THR A 62 -12.27 15.71 11.20
C THR A 62 -13.03 14.53 11.83
N PRO A 63 -14.37 14.49 11.65
CA PRO A 63 -15.26 13.49 12.24
C PRO A 63 -15.14 12.11 11.59
N GLY A 64 -14.44 11.99 10.46
CA GLY A 64 -14.31 10.73 9.76
C GLY A 64 -13.13 10.67 8.81
N THR A 65 -13.00 9.53 8.12
CA THR A 65 -11.95 9.23 7.16
C THR A 65 -12.57 8.56 5.93
N LEU A 66 -12.25 9.05 4.73
CA LEU A 66 -12.65 8.43 3.47
C LEU A 66 -11.87 7.13 3.28
N GLU A 67 -12.59 6.04 2.99
CA GLU A 67 -12.03 4.69 2.90
C GLU A 67 -12.05 4.16 1.47
N ALA A 68 -13.18 4.24 0.79
CA ALA A 68 -13.33 3.77 -0.59
C ALA A 68 -14.31 4.62 -1.40
N LEU A 69 -14.18 4.56 -2.73
CA LEU A 69 -15.09 5.17 -3.69
C LEU A 69 -15.56 4.11 -4.69
N ARG A 70 -16.81 4.21 -5.15
CA ARG A 70 -17.37 3.33 -6.17
C ARG A 70 -17.30 3.99 -7.54
N VAL A 71 -16.16 3.87 -8.20
CA VAL A 71 -15.83 4.63 -9.42
C VAL A 71 -16.38 3.94 -10.66
N PHE A 72 -16.86 4.71 -11.63
CA PHE A 72 -17.19 4.21 -12.96
C PHE A 72 -15.92 4.11 -13.80
N VAL A 73 -15.70 2.98 -14.46
CA VAL A 73 -14.58 2.74 -15.37
C VAL A 73 -15.12 2.67 -16.79
N GLU A 74 -14.69 3.62 -17.63
CA GLU A 74 -15.16 3.75 -19.01
C GLU A 74 -14.77 2.55 -19.87
N ASP A 75 -13.54 2.03 -19.75
CA ASP A 75 -13.07 0.90 -20.56
C ASP A 75 -13.92 -0.38 -20.38
N ASP A 76 -14.49 -0.55 -19.18
CA ASP A 76 -15.30 -1.71 -18.82
C ASP A 76 -16.80 -1.43 -18.79
N GLN A 77 -17.20 -0.15 -18.87
CA GLN A 77 -18.57 0.34 -18.69
C GLN A 77 -19.21 -0.17 -17.37
N LYS A 78 -18.43 -0.19 -16.28
CA LYS A 78 -18.83 -0.77 -14.99
C LYS A 78 -18.37 0.07 -13.81
N HIS A 79 -19.04 -0.12 -12.67
CA HIS A 79 -18.62 0.46 -11.40
C HIS A 79 -17.77 -0.52 -10.60
N TYR A 80 -16.70 -0.03 -10.01
CA TYR A 80 -15.79 -0.80 -9.17
C TYR A 80 -15.54 -0.10 -7.84
N TRP A 81 -15.42 -0.87 -6.77
CA TRP A 81 -14.91 -0.35 -5.52
C TRP A 81 -13.40 -0.11 -5.60
N VAL A 82 -12.98 1.04 -5.10
CA VAL A 82 -11.57 1.43 -5.00
C VAL A 82 -11.28 1.92 -3.60
N GLY A 83 -10.41 1.21 -2.89
CA GLY A 83 -9.88 1.61 -1.60
C GLY A 83 -8.96 2.82 -1.76
N VAL A 84 -9.41 3.99 -1.34
CA VAL A 84 -8.64 5.22 -1.49
C VAL A 84 -7.76 5.49 -0.27
N ASN A 85 -8.02 4.83 0.86
CA ASN A 85 -7.19 4.96 2.05
C ASN A 85 -5.91 4.12 1.97
N THR A 86 -4.80 4.78 1.65
CA THR A 86 -3.49 4.14 1.47
C THR A 86 -2.96 3.42 2.71
N HIS A 87 -3.41 3.81 3.92
CA HIS A 87 -3.04 3.12 5.15
C HIS A 87 -3.68 1.73 5.28
N ARG A 88 -4.75 1.43 4.53
CA ARG A 88 -5.39 0.10 4.52
C ARG A 88 -4.56 -0.95 3.81
N ALA A 89 -3.69 -0.56 2.88
CA ALA A 89 -2.81 -1.49 2.19
C ALA A 89 -1.92 -2.27 3.18
N ASN A 90 -1.31 -1.58 4.15
CA ASN A 90 -0.49 -2.24 5.18
C ASN A 90 -1.35 -3.14 6.09
N GLN A 91 -2.58 -2.73 6.43
CA GLN A 91 -3.47 -3.56 7.23
C GLN A 91 -3.89 -4.85 6.50
N ILE A 92 -4.21 -4.75 5.20
CA ILE A 92 -4.55 -5.91 4.37
C ILE A 92 -3.34 -6.82 4.19
N ALA A 93 -2.15 -6.25 3.97
CA ALA A 93 -0.90 -7.02 3.92
C ALA A 93 -0.62 -7.76 5.24
N GLN A 94 -0.84 -7.12 6.39
CA GLN A 94 -0.70 -7.76 7.70
C GLN A 94 -1.68 -8.93 7.84
N ASN A 95 -2.96 -8.73 7.55
CA ASN A 95 -3.97 -9.79 7.60
C ASN A 95 -3.60 -10.97 6.69
N TRP A 96 -3.06 -10.68 5.50
CA TRP A 96 -2.58 -11.70 4.59
C TRP A 96 -1.38 -12.45 5.17
N LEU A 97 -0.38 -11.76 5.71
CA LEU A 97 0.79 -12.37 6.35
C LEU A 97 0.45 -13.25 7.56
N GLU A 98 -0.65 -12.96 8.25
CA GLU A 98 -1.17 -13.76 9.37
C GLU A 98 -2.04 -14.95 8.91
N SER A 99 -2.41 -15.01 7.63
CA SER A 99 -3.22 -16.09 7.09
C SER A 99 -2.43 -17.41 7.02
N GLU A 100 -3.13 -18.53 7.18
CA GLU A 100 -2.53 -19.87 7.05
C GLU A 100 -1.84 -20.07 5.70
N ALA A 101 -2.43 -19.53 4.62
CA ALA A 101 -1.89 -19.61 3.28
C ALA A 101 -0.52 -18.91 3.17
N ALA A 102 -0.39 -17.67 3.66
CA ALA A 102 0.89 -16.95 3.63
C ALA A 102 1.91 -17.58 4.58
N CYS A 103 1.47 -17.97 5.78
CA CYS A 103 2.34 -18.65 6.75
C CYS A 103 2.95 -19.92 6.16
N ARG A 104 2.16 -20.71 5.42
CA ARG A 104 2.63 -21.91 4.75
C ARG A 104 3.49 -21.60 3.53
N GLU A 105 3.08 -20.66 2.67
CA GLU A 105 3.80 -20.30 1.44
C GLU A 105 5.21 -19.77 1.75
N PHE A 106 5.34 -18.95 2.80
CA PHE A 106 6.60 -18.28 3.17
C PHE A 106 7.24 -18.83 4.44
N ALA A 107 6.76 -19.94 5.00
CA ALA A 107 7.26 -20.52 6.26
C ALA A 107 7.38 -19.49 7.39
N ILE A 108 6.38 -18.60 7.53
CA ILE A 108 6.41 -17.45 8.45
C ILE A 108 6.39 -17.95 9.89
N THR A 109 7.35 -17.49 10.70
CA THR A 109 7.39 -17.75 12.14
C THR A 109 7.10 -16.50 12.97
N SER A 110 7.44 -15.31 12.46
CA SER A 110 7.11 -14.05 13.10
C SER A 110 7.03 -12.91 12.08
N VAL A 111 6.23 -11.89 12.39
CA VAL A 111 6.07 -10.68 11.57
C VAL A 111 6.26 -9.46 12.48
N ARG A 112 7.07 -8.49 12.03
CA ARG A 112 7.24 -7.19 12.68
C ARG A 112 7.02 -6.08 11.67
N SER A 113 6.17 -5.12 12.00
CA SER A 113 5.87 -4.00 11.11
C SER A 113 6.78 -2.78 11.36
N GLU A 114 6.90 -1.90 10.37
CA GLU A 114 7.53 -0.56 10.50
C GLU A 114 9.00 -0.57 10.98
N VAL A 115 9.77 -1.56 10.54
CA VAL A 115 11.14 -1.78 11.00
C VAL A 115 12.11 -0.83 10.28
N LYS A 116 12.97 -0.13 11.04
CA LYS A 116 14.01 0.72 10.43
C LYS A 116 15.13 -0.13 9.85
N LEU A 117 15.40 0.00 8.55
CA LEU A 117 16.47 -0.76 7.89
C LEU A 117 17.85 -0.50 8.52
N GLN A 118 18.13 0.75 8.90
CA GLN A 118 19.37 1.09 9.61
C GLN A 118 19.55 0.29 10.91
N GLN A 119 18.48 0.02 11.65
CA GLN A 119 18.57 -0.76 12.89
C GLN A 119 18.90 -2.23 12.60
N LEU A 120 18.33 -2.80 11.53
CA LEU A 120 18.66 -4.14 11.08
C LEU A 120 20.12 -4.23 10.62
N TYR A 121 20.56 -3.28 9.79
CA TYR A 121 21.94 -3.19 9.32
C TYR A 121 22.93 -3.08 10.49
N ASN A 122 22.69 -2.15 11.43
CA ASN A 122 23.55 -1.99 12.60
C ASN A 122 23.60 -3.27 13.46
N THR A 123 22.49 -4.01 13.54
CA THR A 123 22.44 -5.29 14.27
C THR A 123 23.24 -6.36 13.55
N LEU A 124 23.17 -6.42 12.22
CA LEU A 124 23.99 -7.34 11.42
C LEU A 124 25.47 -7.03 11.54
N VAL A 125 25.88 -5.78 11.35
CA VAL A 125 27.29 -5.37 11.43
C VAL A 125 27.87 -5.63 12.82
N LYS A 126 27.09 -5.48 13.89
CA LYS A 126 27.54 -5.86 15.25
C LYS A 126 27.81 -7.36 15.39
N LYS A 127 27.10 -8.21 14.64
CA LYS A 127 27.28 -9.67 14.66
C LYS A 127 28.35 -10.14 13.68
N VAL A 128 28.51 -9.44 12.56
CA VAL A 128 29.44 -9.76 11.47
C VAL A 128 30.15 -8.47 11.05
N PRO A 129 31.20 -8.04 11.78
CA PRO A 129 31.87 -6.76 11.54
C PRO A 129 32.43 -6.59 10.12
N GLU A 130 32.72 -7.69 9.42
CA GLU A 130 33.22 -7.70 8.04
C GLU A 130 32.19 -7.16 7.03
N LEU A 131 30.90 -7.14 7.38
CA LEU A 131 29.84 -6.54 6.58
C LEU A 131 29.78 -5.01 6.70
N ALA A 132 30.63 -4.40 7.55
CA ALA A 132 30.66 -2.96 7.74
C ALA A 132 31.07 -2.24 6.43
N GLN A 133 30.10 -1.60 5.80
CA GLN A 133 30.33 -0.64 4.72
C GLN A 133 30.23 0.78 5.26
N GLY A 134 31.30 1.55 5.10
CA GLY A 134 31.38 2.93 5.56
C GLY A 134 30.38 3.84 4.83
N GLY A 135 29.80 4.81 5.52
CA GLY A 135 28.94 5.84 4.92
C GLY A 135 27.51 5.38 4.56
N VAL A 136 27.12 4.14 4.88
CA VAL A 136 25.76 3.65 4.63
C VAL A 136 24.77 4.26 5.63
N LEU A 137 23.86 5.10 5.12
CA LEU A 137 22.76 5.67 5.89
C LEU A 137 21.43 5.40 5.19
N MET A 138 20.65 4.47 5.75
CA MET A 138 19.29 4.17 5.31
C MET A 138 18.28 4.88 6.20
N LYS A 139 17.53 5.84 5.65
CA LYS A 139 16.43 6.51 6.37
C LYS A 139 15.10 5.77 6.23
N THR A 140 15.08 4.70 5.45
CA THR A 140 13.89 3.94 5.09
C THR A 140 13.46 3.00 6.23
N ARG A 141 12.15 2.97 6.44
CA ARG A 141 11.47 1.87 7.14
C ARG A 141 10.96 0.91 6.08
N VAL A 142 11.05 -0.38 6.37
CA VAL A 142 10.34 -1.41 5.64
C VAL A 142 8.99 -1.65 6.31
N ASP A 143 7.95 -1.89 5.52
CA ASP A 143 6.60 -2.13 6.04
C ASP A 143 6.56 -3.39 6.91
N PHE A 144 7.18 -4.50 6.47
CA PHE A 144 7.30 -5.71 7.27
C PHE A 144 8.69 -6.36 7.21
N PHE A 145 9.12 -6.86 8.38
CA PHE A 145 10.20 -7.80 8.55
C PHE A 145 9.61 -9.14 8.97
N VAL A 146 9.87 -10.19 8.19
CA VAL A 146 9.30 -11.52 8.36
C VAL A 146 10.41 -12.51 8.68
N GLU A 147 10.31 -13.17 9.83
CA GLU A 147 11.17 -14.32 10.15
C GLU A 147 10.55 -15.59 9.56
N ARG A 148 11.42 -16.46 9.04
CA ARG A 148 11.02 -17.66 8.32
C ARG A 148 11.77 -18.88 8.83
N GLU A 149 11.11 -20.02 8.88
CA GLU A 149 11.72 -21.28 9.29
C GLU A 149 12.75 -21.75 8.26
N ASN A 150 13.99 -21.97 8.68
CA ASN A 150 15.10 -22.48 7.85
C ASN A 150 15.36 -21.67 6.56
N GLN A 151 14.98 -20.39 6.52
CA GLN A 151 15.17 -19.49 5.38
C GLN A 151 15.75 -18.16 5.84
N LYS A 152 16.26 -17.36 4.91
CA LYS A 152 16.67 -15.97 5.18
C LYS A 152 15.47 -15.17 5.73
N PRO A 153 15.65 -14.12 6.55
CA PRO A 153 14.53 -13.24 6.85
C PRO A 153 14.08 -12.50 5.59
N LEU A 154 12.78 -12.21 5.49
CA LEU A 154 12.16 -11.56 4.34
C LEU A 154 11.78 -10.12 4.70
N LEU A 155 12.23 -9.17 3.89
CA LEU A 155 11.85 -7.77 3.97
C LEU A 155 10.74 -7.50 2.95
N ILE A 156 9.62 -6.94 3.37
CA ILE A 156 8.46 -6.70 2.51
C ILE A 156 8.13 -5.21 2.48
N GLU A 157 8.16 -4.63 1.29
CA GLU A 157 7.67 -3.28 1.03
C GLU A 157 6.30 -3.37 0.35
N VAL A 158 5.29 -2.73 0.94
CA VAL A 158 3.91 -2.68 0.45
C VAL A 158 3.71 -1.48 -0.44
N LYS A 159 3.08 -1.70 -1.59
CA LYS A 159 2.67 -0.66 -2.54
C LYS A 159 1.16 -0.71 -2.74
N SER A 160 0.47 0.35 -2.36
CA SER A 160 -0.96 0.54 -2.64
C SER A 160 -1.15 0.90 -4.11
N ALA A 161 -1.80 0.03 -4.89
CA ALA A 161 -2.01 0.21 -6.32
C ALA A 161 -3.49 0.44 -6.64
N THR A 162 -3.82 1.60 -7.22
CA THR A 162 -5.19 1.97 -7.59
C THR A 162 -5.32 2.33 -9.07
N LEU A 163 -4.21 2.51 -9.79
CA LEU A 163 -4.24 2.92 -11.19
C LEU A 163 -4.67 1.75 -12.05
N TYR A 164 -5.80 1.88 -12.72
CA TYR A 164 -6.35 0.91 -13.66
C TYR A 164 -6.51 1.57 -15.03
N GLN A 165 -5.85 1.04 -16.05
CA GLN A 165 -5.87 1.52 -17.43
C GLN A 165 -5.72 0.33 -18.36
N ASP A 166 -6.43 0.32 -19.49
CA ASP A 166 -6.30 -0.74 -20.51
C ASP A 166 -6.45 -2.16 -19.92
N LYS A 167 -7.38 -2.31 -18.97
CA LYS A 167 -7.66 -3.54 -18.22
C LYS A 167 -6.49 -4.09 -17.39
N GLN A 168 -5.54 -3.23 -17.03
CA GLN A 168 -4.34 -3.58 -16.28
C GLN A 168 -4.15 -2.67 -15.06
N GLY A 169 -3.76 -3.26 -13.94
CA GLY A 169 -3.33 -2.53 -12.75
C GLY A 169 -1.88 -2.06 -12.85
N PHE A 170 -1.62 -0.85 -12.35
CA PHE A 170 -0.32 -0.20 -12.43
C PHE A 170 0.12 0.45 -11.12
N PHE A 171 1.44 0.52 -10.93
CA PHE A 171 2.09 1.34 -9.92
C PHE A 171 3.42 1.89 -10.43
N PRO A 172 3.80 3.15 -10.16
CA PRO A 172 3.02 4.17 -9.44
C PRO A 172 2.02 4.91 -10.35
N ASP A 173 1.18 5.76 -9.75
CA ASP A 173 0.26 6.67 -10.46
C ASP A 173 0.90 8.03 -10.83
N ALA A 174 2.12 8.29 -10.35
CA ALA A 174 2.98 9.41 -10.68
C ALA A 174 4.45 9.06 -10.40
N VAL A 175 5.40 9.76 -11.01
CA VAL A 175 6.85 9.56 -10.78
C VAL A 175 7.17 9.59 -9.27
N SER A 176 7.84 8.56 -8.77
CA SER A 176 8.08 8.35 -7.34
C SER A 176 9.53 8.01 -7.03
N LYS A 177 10.36 9.06 -6.91
CA LYS A 177 11.75 8.94 -6.42
C LYS A 177 11.86 8.22 -5.08
N ARG A 178 10.83 8.36 -4.23
CA ARG A 178 10.76 7.65 -2.95
C ARG A 178 10.66 6.14 -3.16
N ALA A 179 9.77 5.67 -4.03
CA ALA A 179 9.62 4.24 -4.29
C ALA A 179 10.92 3.64 -4.87
N THR A 180 11.58 4.37 -5.78
CA THR A 180 12.89 3.98 -6.33
C THR A 180 13.96 3.87 -5.24
N GLN A 181 14.12 4.90 -4.39
CA GLN A 181 15.09 4.86 -3.30
C GLN A 181 14.81 3.72 -2.31
N GLN A 182 13.54 3.47 -1.97
CA GLN A 182 13.18 2.36 -1.07
C GLN A 182 13.59 1.01 -1.66
N LEU A 183 13.35 0.78 -2.96
CA LEU A 183 13.76 -0.46 -3.60
C LEU A 183 15.28 -0.60 -3.68
N GLN A 184 16.02 0.49 -3.90
CA GLN A 184 17.49 0.48 -3.83
C GLN A 184 18.00 0.10 -2.44
N ASP A 185 17.44 0.70 -1.37
CA ASP A 185 17.79 0.37 0.01
C ASP A 185 17.48 -1.11 0.33
N MET A 186 16.38 -1.65 -0.20
CA MET A 186 16.01 -3.05 -0.03
C MET A 186 16.96 -3.99 -0.79
N LEU A 187 17.35 -3.66 -2.03
CA LEU A 187 18.34 -4.43 -2.79
C LEU A 187 19.71 -4.45 -2.10
N PHE A 188 20.11 -3.35 -1.46
CA PHE A 188 21.30 -3.33 -0.62
C PHE A 188 21.20 -4.33 0.54
N MET A 189 20.04 -4.37 1.21
CA MET A 189 19.80 -5.37 2.26
C MET A 189 19.77 -6.80 1.71
N GLN A 190 19.32 -7.00 0.46
CA GLN A 190 19.36 -8.31 -0.19
C GLN A 190 20.80 -8.84 -0.29
N ASP A 191 21.75 -7.99 -0.69
CA ASP A 191 23.17 -8.32 -0.77
C ASP A 191 23.78 -8.66 0.61
N LEU A 192 23.12 -8.26 1.71
CA LEU A 192 23.50 -8.59 3.09
C LEU A 192 22.79 -9.84 3.65
N GLY A 193 22.11 -10.61 2.81
CA GLY A 193 21.54 -11.91 3.19
C GLY A 193 20.08 -11.88 3.60
N PHE A 194 19.34 -10.82 3.29
CA PHE A 194 17.88 -10.83 3.34
C PHE A 194 17.27 -11.26 2.01
N ASP A 195 16.07 -11.83 2.03
CA ASP A 195 15.23 -11.83 0.83
C ASP A 195 14.35 -10.59 0.85
N VAL A 196 13.88 -10.18 -0.33
CA VAL A 196 13.11 -8.96 -0.52
C VAL A 196 11.84 -9.28 -1.31
N MET A 197 10.73 -8.67 -0.90
CA MET A 197 9.46 -8.71 -1.60
C MET A 197 8.92 -7.30 -1.82
N ILE A 198 8.44 -7.07 -3.04
CA ILE A 198 7.51 -5.98 -3.34
C ILE A 198 6.11 -6.59 -3.33
N LEU A 199 5.28 -6.16 -2.39
CA LEU A 199 3.90 -6.61 -2.27
C LEU A 199 2.97 -5.50 -2.77
N TYR A 200 2.46 -5.66 -3.98
CA TYR A 200 1.40 -4.79 -4.49
C TYR A 200 0.08 -5.20 -3.85
N VAL A 201 -0.54 -4.29 -3.10
CA VAL A 201 -1.92 -4.47 -2.65
C VAL A 201 -2.80 -3.69 -3.60
N SER A 202 -3.51 -4.41 -4.45
CA SER A 202 -4.54 -3.86 -5.30
C SER A 202 -5.65 -3.28 -4.42
N GLN A 203 -5.88 -2.00 -4.59
CA GLN A 203 -6.96 -1.28 -3.96
C GLN A 203 -8.03 -0.91 -5.00
N HIS A 204 -8.13 -1.64 -6.11
CA HIS A 204 -9.13 -1.43 -7.15
C HIS A 204 -9.74 -2.78 -7.55
N GLN A 205 -11.06 -2.93 -7.45
CA GLN A 205 -11.75 -4.21 -7.63
C GLN A 205 -11.53 -4.86 -9.02
N ALA A 206 -11.31 -4.06 -10.07
CA ALA A 206 -10.98 -4.56 -11.42
C ALA A 206 -9.53 -5.04 -11.62
N ILE A 207 -8.61 -4.77 -10.69
CA ILE A 207 -7.19 -5.12 -10.83
C ILE A 207 -6.96 -6.54 -10.32
N GLU A 208 -6.60 -7.43 -11.25
CA GLU A 208 -6.18 -8.82 -10.96
C GLU A 208 -4.67 -8.98 -10.79
N ASP A 209 -3.87 -8.10 -11.41
CA ASP A 209 -2.41 -8.05 -11.27
C ASP A 209 -1.88 -6.61 -11.40
N VAL A 210 -0.72 -6.33 -10.82
CA VAL A 210 -0.09 -5.01 -10.84
C VAL A 210 1.26 -5.07 -11.55
N LYS A 211 1.43 -4.18 -12.53
CA LYS A 211 2.69 -3.99 -13.26
C LYS A 211 3.33 -2.65 -12.92
N PRO A 212 4.68 -2.55 -12.98
CA PRO A 212 5.34 -1.26 -12.95
C PRO A 212 4.87 -0.39 -14.12
N ALA A 213 4.48 0.85 -13.84
CA ALA A 213 3.98 1.80 -14.82
C ALA A 213 5.14 2.44 -15.61
N GLU A 214 5.75 1.72 -16.56
CA GLU A 214 6.88 2.23 -17.34
C GLU A 214 6.54 3.53 -18.08
N HIS A 215 5.29 3.68 -18.55
CA HIS A 215 4.81 4.90 -19.19
C HIS A 215 4.74 6.12 -18.26
N ILE A 216 4.78 5.91 -16.93
CA ILE A 216 4.74 6.96 -15.91
C ILE A 216 6.12 7.14 -15.27
N ASP A 217 6.75 6.06 -14.83
CA ASP A 217 8.03 6.06 -14.13
C ASP A 217 8.95 4.96 -14.68
N LYS A 218 9.67 5.31 -15.76
CA LYS A 218 10.63 4.41 -16.42
C LYS A 218 11.75 3.95 -15.50
N GLU A 219 12.21 4.82 -14.59
CA GLU A 219 13.30 4.51 -13.67
C GLU A 219 12.86 3.45 -12.66
N TYR A 220 11.68 3.63 -12.06
CA TYR A 220 11.11 2.64 -11.16
C TYR A 220 10.84 1.30 -11.87
N ALA A 221 10.26 1.33 -13.07
CA ALA A 221 9.98 0.12 -13.84
C ALA A 221 11.24 -0.67 -14.19
N ALA A 222 12.30 0.02 -14.65
CA ALA A 222 13.60 -0.60 -14.93
C ALA A 222 14.21 -1.21 -13.66
N LEU A 223 14.12 -0.51 -12.52
CA LEU A 223 14.63 -1.01 -11.25
C LEU A 223 13.86 -2.25 -10.76
N VAL A 224 12.54 -2.30 -10.92
CA VAL A 224 11.74 -3.49 -10.59
C VAL A 224 12.12 -4.67 -11.49
N SER A 225 12.35 -4.44 -12.80
CA SER A 225 12.79 -5.49 -13.72
C SER A 225 14.17 -6.06 -13.32
N HIS A 226 15.12 -5.17 -13.00
CA HIS A 226 16.43 -5.56 -12.46
C HIS A 226 16.32 -6.32 -11.14
N ALA A 227 15.48 -5.84 -10.22
CA ALA A 227 15.22 -6.48 -8.93
C ALA A 227 14.66 -7.90 -9.10
N LYS A 228 13.69 -8.10 -10.00
CA LYS A 228 13.17 -9.43 -10.33
C LYS A 228 14.28 -10.36 -10.84
N GLY A 229 15.18 -9.85 -11.68
CA GLY A 229 16.36 -10.59 -12.15
C GLY A 229 17.32 -11.02 -11.02
N LYS A 230 17.36 -10.27 -9.91
CA LYS A 230 18.08 -10.61 -8.67
C LYS A 230 17.29 -11.51 -7.71
N GLY A 231 16.13 -12.01 -8.11
CA GLY A 231 15.29 -12.87 -7.26
C GLY A 231 14.43 -12.13 -6.24
N VAL A 232 14.22 -10.81 -6.39
CA VAL A 232 13.20 -10.11 -5.61
C VAL A 232 11.82 -10.67 -5.94
N ILE A 233 11.07 -11.03 -4.90
CA ILE A 233 9.71 -11.54 -5.04
C ILE A 233 8.78 -10.38 -5.36
N VAL A 234 7.95 -10.53 -6.38
CA VAL A 234 6.91 -9.55 -6.71
C VAL A 234 5.58 -10.27 -6.66
N LYS A 235 4.71 -9.84 -5.75
CA LYS A 235 3.41 -10.46 -5.52
C LYS A 235 2.32 -9.40 -5.53
N THR A 236 1.17 -9.75 -6.08
CA THR A 236 -0.04 -8.93 -6.04
C THR A 236 -1.06 -9.60 -5.12
N LEU A 237 -1.63 -8.83 -4.18
CA LEU A 237 -2.88 -9.16 -3.52
C LEU A 237 -3.99 -8.42 -4.26
N THR A 238 -5.01 -9.15 -4.70
CA THR A 238 -6.19 -8.57 -5.33
C THR A 238 -7.03 -7.80 -4.30
N PHE A 239 -7.99 -7.01 -4.79
CA PHE A 239 -8.89 -6.26 -3.92
C PHE A 239 -9.63 -7.17 -2.93
N ASP A 240 -9.62 -6.79 -1.66
CA ASP A 240 -10.31 -7.51 -0.59
C ASP A 240 -11.67 -6.86 -0.33
N ALA A 241 -12.70 -7.34 -1.04
CA ALA A 241 -14.08 -6.87 -0.86
C ALA A 241 -14.60 -7.13 0.57
N GLY A 242 -14.19 -8.25 1.17
CA GLY A 242 -14.53 -8.61 2.54
C GLY A 242 -13.96 -7.63 3.57
N PHE A 243 -12.74 -7.14 3.36
CA PHE A 243 -12.13 -6.10 4.19
C PHE A 243 -12.97 -4.82 4.24
N TYR A 244 -13.55 -4.44 3.11
CA TYR A 244 -14.40 -3.25 2.98
C TYR A 244 -15.88 -3.50 3.30
N GLY A 245 -16.29 -4.76 3.53
CA GLY A 245 -17.69 -5.12 3.74
C GLY A 245 -18.57 -4.85 2.51
N VAL A 246 -18.00 -5.04 1.32
CA VAL A 246 -18.69 -4.87 0.02
C VAL A 246 -18.68 -6.18 -0.76
N GLU A 247 -19.54 -6.24 -1.78
CA GLU A 247 -19.57 -7.30 -2.78
C GLU A 247 -18.73 -6.95 -4.02
#